data_AF-A0A3C1V9Y2-F1
#
_entry.id   AF-A0A3C1V9Y2-F1
#
_cell.length_a   1.000
_cell.length_b   1.000
_cell.length_c   1.000
_cell.angle_alpha   90.00
_cell.angle_beta   90.00
_cell.angle_gamma   90.00
#
_symmetry.space_group_name_H-M   'P 1'
#
loop_
_entity.id
_entity.type
_entity.pdbx_description
1 polymer ?
#
loop_
_entity_poly.entity_id
_entity_poly.type
_entity_poly.pdbx_seq_one_letter_code
_entity_poly.pdbx_strand_id
1 'polypeptide(L)'
;MAQLQTNYGSITVLAAQADAATDGGGDASSAAETALENAALILARALANHFKKNGDLDNLGKVDVTKTDIVRLRKQVLLDKATAILNLASTAVSDPAAAGRGVTAARIATLTAAIAAFGKVMNTPRGQIVNKSALLREVETDTAALVQLATNMDDLALQFDGTDAGKRFIEAWKRARIIVDTGGGHSGTPPTPPTPPTTPGK
;
A
#
# COMPACT_ATOMS: atom_id res chain seq x y z
N MET A 1 5.93 12.50 2.99
CA MET A 1 6.08 11.17 3.64
C MET A 1 4.89 10.25 3.37
N ALA A 2 3.65 10.62 3.74
CA ALA A 2 2.46 9.78 3.49
C ALA A 2 2.31 9.37 2.01
N GLN A 3 2.48 10.30 1.07
CA GLN A 3 2.38 10.01 -0.37
C GLN A 3 3.45 9.03 -0.88
N LEU A 4 4.70 9.15 -0.42
CA LEU A 4 5.78 8.24 -0.83
C LEU A 4 5.53 6.81 -0.34
N GLN A 5 5.09 6.67 0.91
CA GLN A 5 4.77 5.36 1.49
C GLN A 5 3.56 4.71 0.79
N THR A 6 2.57 5.53 0.40
CA THR A 6 1.44 5.09 -0.42
C THR A 6 1.88 4.63 -1.81
N ASN A 7 2.68 5.42 -2.52
CA ASN A 7 3.12 5.09 -3.88
C ASN A 7 4.01 3.84 -3.90
N TYR A 8 4.95 3.72 -2.95
CA TYR A 8 5.79 2.53 -2.80
C TYR A 8 4.98 1.26 -2.48
N GLY A 9 3.98 1.36 -1.59
CA GLY A 9 3.07 0.25 -1.30
C GLY A 9 2.24 -0.19 -2.52
N SER A 10 1.77 0.73 -3.34
CA SER A 10 1.05 0.41 -4.57
C SER A 10 1.95 -0.30 -5.61
N ILE A 11 3.17 0.19 -5.81
CA ILE A 11 4.14 -0.38 -6.77
C ILE A 11 4.52 -1.82 -6.37
N THR A 12 4.79 -2.06 -5.08
CA THR A 12 5.17 -3.40 -4.59
C THR A 12 4.04 -4.41 -4.71
N VAL A 13 2.78 -3.99 -4.53
CA VAL A 13 1.60 -4.84 -4.74
C VAL A 13 1.40 -5.16 -6.24
N LEU A 14 1.56 -4.17 -7.12
CA LEU A 14 1.47 -4.38 -8.57
C LEU A 14 2.58 -5.30 -9.09
N ALA A 15 3.79 -5.19 -8.57
CA ALA A 15 4.91 -6.07 -8.91
C ALA A 15 4.63 -7.52 -8.49
N ALA A 16 4.18 -7.74 -7.25
CA ALA A 16 3.81 -9.07 -6.76
C ALA A 16 2.67 -9.72 -7.58
N GLN A 17 1.74 -8.91 -8.09
CA GLN A 17 0.66 -9.37 -8.98
C GLN A 17 1.17 -9.75 -10.37
N ALA A 18 2.13 -9.00 -10.92
CA ALA A 18 2.76 -9.32 -12.20
C ALA A 18 3.56 -10.63 -12.14
N ASP A 19 4.16 -10.93 -10.98
CA ASP A 19 4.84 -12.19 -10.73
C ASP A 19 3.85 -13.35 -10.53
N ALA A 20 2.75 -13.14 -9.80
CA ALA A 20 1.72 -14.17 -9.60
C ALA A 20 0.95 -14.55 -10.90
N ALA A 21 0.97 -13.69 -11.92
CA ALA A 21 0.31 -13.94 -13.20
C ALA A 21 1.02 -14.98 -14.10
N THR A 22 2.16 -15.55 -13.69
CA THR A 22 2.86 -16.58 -14.48
C THR A 22 2.35 -18.01 -14.26
N ASP A 23 1.58 -18.25 -13.21
CA ASP A 23 0.97 -19.56 -12.92
C ASP A 23 -0.52 -19.57 -13.29
N GLY A 24 -0.99 -20.67 -13.88
CA GLY A 24 -2.25 -20.79 -14.62
C GLY A 24 -3.45 -19.94 -14.14
N GLY A 25 -4.13 -19.29 -15.09
CA GLY A 25 -5.15 -18.25 -14.84
C GLY A 25 -6.36 -18.58 -13.96
N GLY A 26 -6.52 -19.82 -13.48
CA GLY A 26 -7.48 -20.16 -12.42
C GLY A 26 -7.02 -19.67 -11.03
N ASP A 27 -5.73 -19.85 -10.73
CA ASP A 27 -5.16 -19.52 -9.42
C ASP A 27 -5.00 -18.01 -9.24
N ALA A 28 -4.63 -17.30 -10.30
CA ALA A 28 -4.58 -15.84 -10.32
C ALA A 28 -5.97 -15.20 -10.10
N SER A 29 -7.05 -15.77 -10.65
CA SER A 29 -8.41 -15.30 -10.39
C SER A 29 -8.84 -15.53 -8.95
N SER A 30 -8.54 -16.71 -8.40
CA SER A 30 -8.87 -17.04 -7.01
C SER A 30 -8.10 -16.18 -6.02
N ALA A 31 -6.82 -15.91 -6.30
CA ALA A 31 -5.97 -15.04 -5.50
C ALA A 31 -6.45 -13.58 -5.55
N ALA A 32 -6.80 -13.05 -6.74
CA ALA A 32 -7.32 -11.70 -6.88
C ALA A 32 -8.69 -11.52 -6.18
N GLU A 33 -9.55 -12.53 -6.26
CA GLU A 33 -10.83 -12.55 -5.54
C GLU A 33 -10.61 -12.53 -4.02
N THR A 34 -9.77 -13.43 -3.51
CA THR A 34 -9.41 -13.50 -2.09
C THR A 34 -8.79 -12.19 -1.58
N ALA A 35 -7.92 -11.56 -2.38
CA ALA A 35 -7.30 -10.28 -2.06
C ALA A 35 -8.34 -9.16 -1.95
N LEU A 36 -9.30 -9.10 -2.89
CA LEU A 36 -10.39 -8.14 -2.87
C LEU A 36 -11.30 -8.33 -1.65
N GLU A 37 -11.69 -9.57 -1.36
CA GLU A 37 -12.54 -9.91 -0.21
C GLU A 37 -11.90 -9.49 1.12
N ASN A 38 -10.62 -9.81 1.31
CA ASN A 38 -9.89 -9.47 2.54
C ASN A 38 -9.73 -7.95 2.70
N ALA A 39 -9.34 -7.24 1.63
CA ALA A 39 -9.19 -5.80 1.66
C ALA A 39 -10.53 -5.09 1.93
N ALA A 40 -11.61 -5.54 1.28
CA ALA A 40 -12.95 -5.00 1.48
C ALA A 40 -13.43 -5.23 2.91
N LEU A 41 -13.23 -6.43 3.48
CA LEU A 41 -13.64 -6.74 4.85
C LEU A 41 -12.91 -5.88 5.88
N ILE A 42 -11.58 -5.73 5.77
CA ILE A 42 -10.78 -4.95 6.72
C ILE A 42 -11.25 -3.49 6.72
N LEU A 43 -11.47 -2.90 5.55
CA LEU A 43 -11.90 -1.51 5.44
C LEU A 43 -13.36 -1.33 5.86
N ALA A 44 -14.24 -2.28 5.55
CA ALA A 44 -15.64 -2.28 6.00
C ALA A 44 -15.75 -2.33 7.52
N ARG A 45 -14.94 -3.15 8.20
CA ARG A 45 -14.92 -3.21 9.68
C ARG A 45 -14.38 -1.93 10.32
N ALA A 46 -13.37 -1.30 9.71
CA ALA A 46 -12.88 0.00 10.16
C ALA A 46 -13.94 1.09 10.00
N LEU A 47 -14.63 1.13 8.86
CA LEU A 47 -15.75 2.03 8.60
C LEU A 47 -16.92 1.80 9.56
N ALA A 48 -17.29 0.56 9.83
CA ALA A 48 -18.36 0.23 10.77
C ALA A 48 -18.04 0.77 12.18
N ASN A 49 -16.80 0.63 12.64
CA ASN A 49 -16.38 1.22 13.92
C ASN A 49 -16.44 2.75 13.86
N HIS A 50 -15.96 3.34 12.77
CA HIS A 50 -15.99 4.79 12.56
C HIS A 50 -17.41 5.36 12.61
N PHE A 51 -18.35 4.80 11.83
CA PHE A 51 -19.74 5.24 11.78
C PHE A 51 -20.49 4.97 13.08
N LYS A 52 -20.25 3.84 13.76
CA LYS A 52 -20.81 3.57 15.09
C LYS A 52 -20.40 4.63 16.12
N LYS A 53 -19.15 5.11 16.05
CA LYS A 53 -18.64 6.16 16.94
C LYS A 53 -19.15 7.56 16.59
N ASN A 54 -19.45 7.80 15.32
CA ASN A 54 -20.00 9.07 14.84
C ASN A 54 -21.54 9.12 14.88
N GLY A 55 -22.21 8.02 15.22
CA GLY A 55 -23.68 7.94 15.25
C GLY A 55 -24.34 7.84 13.86
N ASP A 56 -23.56 7.59 12.81
CA ASP A 56 -24.03 7.51 11.42
C ASP A 56 -24.57 6.10 11.12
N LEU A 57 -25.79 5.83 11.58
CA LEU A 57 -26.43 4.51 11.43
C LEU A 57 -26.74 4.17 9.96
N ASP A 58 -26.96 5.18 9.12
CA ASP A 58 -27.27 5.00 7.70
C ASP A 58 -26.06 4.46 6.93
N ASN A 59 -24.88 5.03 7.15
CA ASN A 59 -23.66 4.52 6.52
C ASN A 59 -23.13 3.27 7.22
N LEU A 60 -23.39 3.10 8.52
CA LEU A 60 -23.11 1.85 9.24
C LEU A 60 -23.84 0.65 8.60
N GLY A 61 -25.14 0.77 8.31
CA GLY A 61 -25.92 -0.31 7.69
C GLY A 61 -25.42 -0.71 6.30
N LYS A 62 -24.73 0.19 5.58
CA LYS A 62 -24.17 -0.10 4.25
C LYS A 62 -22.88 -0.92 4.31
N VAL A 63 -22.10 -0.77 5.38
CA VAL A 63 -20.75 -1.37 5.53
C VAL A 63 -20.66 -2.47 6.57
N ASP A 64 -21.70 -2.68 7.40
CA ASP A 64 -21.73 -3.79 8.35
C ASP A 64 -21.99 -5.11 7.64
N VAL A 65 -20.92 -5.67 7.07
CA VAL A 65 -20.92 -6.95 6.37
C VAL A 65 -19.98 -7.93 7.05
N THR A 66 -20.40 -9.20 7.09
CA THR A 66 -19.57 -10.29 7.59
C THR A 66 -18.63 -10.82 6.52
N LYS A 67 -17.60 -11.55 6.93
CA LYS A 67 -16.70 -12.25 6.00
C LYS A 67 -17.50 -13.19 5.09
N THR A 68 -18.44 -13.92 5.67
CA THR A 68 -19.33 -14.84 4.95
C THR A 68 -20.19 -14.12 3.92
N ASP A 69 -20.68 -12.92 4.25
CA ASP A 69 -21.49 -12.12 3.31
C ASP A 69 -20.67 -11.72 2.09
N ILE A 70 -19.40 -11.32 2.29
CA ILE A 70 -18.48 -10.92 1.22
C ILE A 70 -18.08 -12.12 0.35
N VAL A 71 -17.66 -13.24 0.95
CA VAL A 71 -17.15 -14.43 0.24
C VAL A 71 -18.22 -15.12 -0.61
N ARG A 72 -19.49 -14.94 -0.26
CA ARG A 72 -20.63 -15.52 -1.01
C ARG A 72 -21.13 -14.63 -2.15
N LEU A 73 -20.58 -13.42 -2.31
CA LEU A 73 -21.01 -12.54 -3.39
C LEU A 73 -20.58 -13.10 -4.74
N ARG A 74 -21.42 -12.90 -5.75
CA ARG A 74 -21.01 -13.11 -7.14
C ARG A 74 -19.95 -12.07 -7.50
N LYS A 75 -18.99 -12.45 -8.34
CA LYS A 75 -17.85 -11.58 -8.72
C LYS A 75 -18.22 -10.13 -9.07
N GLN A 76 -19.22 -9.91 -9.92
CA GLN A 76 -19.66 -8.54 -10.24
C GLN A 76 -20.19 -7.79 -9.01
N VAL A 77 -20.99 -8.45 -8.18
CA VAL A 77 -21.55 -7.88 -6.95
C VAL A 77 -20.45 -7.59 -5.92
N LEU A 78 -19.42 -8.44 -5.86
CA LEU A 78 -18.24 -8.21 -5.02
C LEU A 78 -17.50 -6.93 -5.46
N LEU A 79 -17.29 -6.74 -6.76
CA LEU A 79 -16.65 -5.55 -7.32
C LEU A 79 -17.46 -4.27 -7.02
N ASP A 80 -18.77 -4.32 -7.22
CA ASP A 80 -19.68 -3.20 -6.95
C ASP A 80 -19.69 -2.85 -5.45
N LYS A 81 -19.75 -3.87 -4.58
CA LYS A 81 -19.72 -3.70 -3.12
C LYS A 81 -18.39 -3.12 -2.64
N ALA A 82 -17.27 -3.62 -3.14
CA ALA A 82 -15.94 -3.12 -2.81
C ALA A 82 -15.78 -1.66 -3.23
N THR A 83 -16.30 -1.29 -4.41
CA THR A 83 -16.29 0.10 -4.90
C THR A 83 -17.14 1.01 -4.00
N ALA A 84 -18.30 0.55 -3.55
CA ALA A 84 -19.13 1.30 -2.60
C ALA A 84 -18.43 1.51 -1.25
N ILE A 85 -17.74 0.49 -0.72
CA ILE A 85 -16.93 0.59 0.50
C ILE A 85 -15.79 1.60 0.31
N LEU A 86 -15.12 1.57 -0.86
CA LEU A 86 -14.05 2.52 -1.19
C LEU A 86 -14.56 3.96 -1.20
N ASN A 87 -15.70 4.23 -1.86
CA ASN A 87 -16.26 5.58 -1.93
C ASN A 87 -16.61 6.15 -0.54
N LEU A 88 -17.17 5.30 0.33
CA LEU A 88 -17.45 5.68 1.71
C LEU A 88 -16.16 5.93 2.50
N ALA A 89 -15.12 5.10 2.32
CA ALA A 89 -13.83 5.29 2.95
C ALA A 89 -13.14 6.58 2.50
N SER A 90 -13.15 6.88 1.21
CA SER A 90 -12.59 8.11 0.63
C SER A 90 -13.27 9.37 1.16
N THR A 91 -14.54 9.27 1.55
CA THR A 91 -15.26 10.37 2.21
C THR A 91 -14.91 10.43 3.70
N ALA A 92 -14.87 9.29 4.40
CA ALA A 92 -14.64 9.24 5.84
C ALA A 92 -13.19 9.57 6.24
N VAL A 93 -12.21 9.40 5.35
CA VAL A 93 -10.77 9.58 5.66
C VAL A 93 -10.42 11.03 6.03
N SER A 94 -11.25 12.01 5.67
CA SER A 94 -11.04 13.41 6.05
C SER A 94 -11.41 13.72 7.50
N ASP A 95 -12.13 12.83 8.20
CA ASP A 95 -12.38 12.97 9.64
C ASP A 95 -11.08 12.74 10.43
N PRO A 96 -10.65 13.68 11.29
CA PRO A 96 -9.43 13.54 12.10
C PRO A 96 -9.36 12.25 12.95
N ALA A 97 -10.51 11.71 13.36
CA ALA A 97 -10.59 10.48 14.14
C ALA A 97 -10.58 9.19 13.28
N ALA A 98 -10.67 9.31 11.95
CA ALA A 98 -10.74 8.18 11.02
C ALA A 98 -9.51 7.26 11.10
N ALA A 99 -8.31 7.87 11.13
CA ALA A 99 -7.05 7.12 11.17
C ALA A 99 -6.92 6.26 12.43
N GLY A 100 -7.27 6.82 13.60
CA GLY A 100 -7.27 6.11 14.89
C GLY A 100 -8.28 4.96 14.95
N ARG A 101 -9.29 4.96 14.06
CA ARG A 101 -10.29 3.90 13.92
C ARG A 101 -9.96 2.93 12.78
N GLY A 102 -8.82 3.11 12.12
CA GLY A 102 -8.31 2.23 11.08
C GLY A 102 -8.84 2.55 9.67
N VAL A 103 -9.49 3.69 9.46
CA VAL A 103 -9.78 4.20 8.10
C VAL A 103 -8.57 5.05 7.70
N THR A 104 -7.64 4.44 6.97
CA THR A 104 -6.36 5.07 6.61
C THR A 104 -6.18 5.12 5.10
N ALA A 105 -5.42 6.11 4.62
CA ALA A 105 -5.06 6.24 3.21
C ALA A 105 -4.40 4.97 2.65
N ALA A 106 -3.58 4.28 3.46
CA ALA A 106 -2.96 3.02 3.06
C ALA A 106 -3.99 1.93 2.77
N ARG A 107 -5.02 1.77 3.60
CA ARG A 107 -6.06 0.74 3.41
C ARG A 107 -6.99 1.08 2.23
N ILE A 108 -7.23 2.37 1.99
CA ILE A 108 -7.95 2.86 0.80
C ILE A 108 -7.15 2.52 -0.47
N ALA A 109 -5.84 2.75 -0.47
CA ALA A 109 -4.96 2.38 -1.59
C ALA A 109 -4.95 0.85 -1.82
N THR A 110 -4.86 0.05 -0.75
CA THR A 110 -4.93 -1.42 -0.84
C THR A 110 -6.24 -1.89 -1.49
N LEU A 111 -7.38 -1.34 -1.07
CA LEU A 111 -8.67 -1.71 -1.67
C LEU A 111 -8.79 -1.26 -3.12
N THR A 112 -8.29 -0.06 -3.44
CA THR A 112 -8.26 0.47 -4.82
C THR A 112 -7.48 -0.45 -5.76
N ALA A 113 -6.28 -0.87 -5.33
CA ALA A 113 -5.45 -1.80 -6.10
C ALA A 113 -6.13 -3.18 -6.28
N ALA A 114 -6.79 -3.69 -5.25
CA ALA A 114 -7.49 -4.97 -5.33
C ALA A 114 -8.71 -4.93 -6.27
N ILE A 115 -9.46 -3.82 -6.29
CA ILE A 115 -10.58 -3.59 -7.24
C ILE A 115 -10.06 -3.59 -8.68
N ALA A 116 -8.97 -2.86 -8.94
CA ALA A 116 -8.36 -2.80 -10.27
C ALA A 116 -7.85 -4.19 -10.73
N ALA A 117 -7.14 -4.91 -9.86
CA ALA A 117 -6.62 -6.25 -10.15
C ALA A 117 -7.74 -7.25 -10.45
N PHE A 118 -8.78 -7.29 -9.61
CA PHE A 118 -9.91 -8.19 -9.79
C PHE A 118 -10.72 -7.85 -11.05
N GLY A 119 -10.94 -6.56 -11.34
CA GLY A 119 -11.61 -6.11 -12.56
C GLY A 119 -10.88 -6.49 -13.85
N LYS A 120 -9.53 -6.50 -13.83
CA LYS A 120 -8.71 -6.99 -14.96
C LYS A 120 -8.89 -8.48 -15.20
N VAL A 121 -8.90 -9.30 -14.13
CA VAL A 121 -9.04 -10.76 -14.25
C VAL A 121 -10.46 -11.18 -14.64
N MET A 122 -11.48 -10.48 -14.13
CA MET A 122 -12.90 -10.70 -14.47
C MET A 122 -13.20 -10.60 -15.97
N ASN A 123 -12.48 -9.75 -16.70
CA ASN A 123 -12.78 -9.43 -18.10
C ASN A 123 -12.06 -10.32 -19.12
N THR A 124 -11.45 -11.47 -18.77
CA THR A 124 -10.77 -12.29 -19.80
C THR A 124 -10.66 -13.81 -19.58
N PRO A 125 -10.93 -14.61 -20.65
CA PRO A 125 -10.38 -15.97 -20.82
C PRO A 125 -9.06 -16.05 -21.63
N ARG A 126 -8.57 -14.97 -22.27
CA ARG A 126 -7.38 -14.97 -23.17
C ARG A 126 -6.30 -13.92 -22.88
N GLY A 127 -6.42 -13.14 -21.80
CA GLY A 127 -5.62 -11.93 -21.56
C GLY A 127 -4.33 -12.08 -20.76
N GLN A 128 -3.93 -13.30 -20.38
CA GLN A 128 -2.93 -13.50 -19.31
C GLN A 128 -1.54 -12.90 -19.65
N ILE A 129 -1.05 -13.04 -20.89
CA ILE A 129 0.24 -12.46 -21.32
C ILE A 129 0.16 -10.94 -21.51
N VAL A 130 -0.96 -10.46 -22.05
CA VAL A 130 -1.22 -9.02 -22.24
C VAL A 130 -1.44 -8.30 -20.90
N ASN A 131 -1.97 -9.01 -19.90
CA ASN A 131 -2.17 -8.48 -18.55
C ASN A 131 -0.84 -8.33 -17.80
N LYS A 132 0.07 -9.31 -17.90
CA LYS A 132 1.42 -9.16 -17.32
C LYS A 132 2.16 -7.98 -17.96
N SER A 133 2.14 -7.85 -19.29
CA SER A 133 2.81 -6.72 -19.94
C SER A 133 2.17 -5.37 -19.60
N ALA A 134 0.85 -5.31 -19.44
CA ALA A 134 0.16 -4.10 -18.97
C ALA A 134 0.51 -3.75 -17.52
N LEU A 135 0.54 -4.74 -16.61
CA LEU A 135 0.93 -4.55 -15.21
C LEU A 135 2.38 -4.09 -15.07
N LEU A 136 3.30 -4.68 -15.85
CA LEU A 136 4.69 -4.24 -15.87
C LEU A 136 4.82 -2.79 -16.37
N ARG A 137 4.03 -2.39 -17.37
CA ARG A 137 4.03 -1.01 -17.88
C ARG A 137 3.46 -0.01 -16.87
N GLU A 138 2.51 -0.43 -16.04
CA GLU A 138 1.96 0.36 -14.94
C GLU A 138 2.99 0.52 -13.81
N VAL A 139 3.70 -0.55 -13.44
CA VAL A 139 4.84 -0.51 -12.50
C VAL A 139 5.92 0.45 -13.00
N GLU A 140 6.28 0.40 -14.29
CA GLU A 140 7.25 1.32 -14.89
C GLU A 140 6.79 2.78 -14.77
N THR A 141 5.52 3.04 -15.08
CA THR A 141 4.93 4.39 -15.05
C THR A 141 4.90 4.95 -13.62
N ASP A 142 4.45 4.17 -12.65
CA ASP A 142 4.34 4.59 -11.26
C ASP A 142 5.72 4.74 -10.61
N THR A 143 6.67 3.88 -10.98
CA THR A 143 8.08 4.02 -10.56
C THR A 143 8.68 5.31 -11.10
N ALA A 144 8.43 5.65 -12.36
CA ALA A 144 8.89 6.90 -12.95
C ALA A 144 8.29 8.13 -12.22
N ALA A 145 7.00 8.09 -11.88
CA ALA A 145 6.36 9.14 -11.11
C ALA A 145 6.94 9.26 -9.68
N LEU A 146 7.26 8.13 -9.04
CA LEU A 146 7.91 8.11 -7.72
C LEU A 146 9.33 8.70 -7.75
N VAL A 147 10.10 8.36 -8.79
CA VAL A 147 11.44 8.94 -9.02
C VAL A 147 11.34 10.44 -9.23
N GLN A 148 10.38 10.91 -10.02
CA GLN A 148 10.16 12.34 -10.25
C GLN A 148 9.78 13.09 -8.97
N LEU A 149 8.92 12.50 -8.13
CA LEU A 149 8.59 13.05 -6.82
C LEU A 149 9.83 13.15 -5.92
N ALA A 150 10.68 12.13 -5.91
CA ALA A 150 11.93 12.15 -5.13
C ALA A 150 12.88 13.26 -5.62
N THR A 151 13.01 13.44 -6.94
CA THR A 151 13.81 14.53 -7.52
C THR A 151 13.28 15.91 -7.13
N ASN A 152 11.96 16.13 -7.21
CA ASN A 152 11.35 17.39 -6.76
C ASN A 152 11.63 17.67 -5.28
N MET A 153 11.70 16.63 -4.44
CA MET A 153 12.07 16.79 -3.03
C MET A 153 13.54 17.14 -2.82
N ASP A 154 14.45 16.69 -3.68
CA ASP A 154 15.85 17.13 -3.63
C ASP A 154 15.98 18.61 -3.93
N ASP A 155 15.27 19.09 -4.95
CA ASP A 155 15.28 20.50 -5.34
C ASP A 155 14.79 21.39 -4.18
N LEU A 156 13.76 20.94 -3.47
CA LEU A 156 13.27 21.61 -2.26
C LEU A 156 14.26 21.53 -1.10
N ALA A 157 15.02 20.44 -0.95
CA ALA A 157 15.99 20.31 0.13
C ALA A 157 17.14 21.31 0.01
N LEU A 158 17.49 21.76 -1.21
CA LEU A 158 18.55 22.74 -1.45
C LEU A 158 18.26 24.11 -0.84
N GLN A 159 16.98 24.47 -0.62
CA GLN A 159 16.60 25.76 -0.03
C GLN A 159 17.13 25.96 1.41
N PHE A 160 17.58 24.89 2.07
CA PHE A 160 18.09 24.93 3.44
C PHE A 160 19.60 25.23 3.54
N ASP A 161 20.32 25.47 2.43
CA ASP A 161 21.77 25.75 2.38
C ASP A 161 22.25 26.86 3.34
N GLY A 162 21.44 27.91 3.54
CA GLY A 162 21.87 29.16 4.17
C GLY A 162 22.31 29.11 5.64
N THR A 163 22.33 27.93 6.28
CA THR A 163 22.80 27.76 7.66
C THR A 163 23.61 26.46 7.81
N ASP A 164 24.51 26.40 8.79
CA ASP A 164 25.28 25.17 9.08
C ASP A 164 24.37 23.99 9.50
N ALA A 165 23.25 24.28 10.16
CA ALA A 165 22.24 23.28 10.48
C ALA A 165 21.55 22.74 9.22
N GLY A 166 21.25 23.61 8.26
CA GLY A 166 20.64 23.23 6.99
C GLY A 166 21.59 22.49 6.05
N LYS A 167 22.90 22.79 6.07
CA LYS A 167 23.92 21.98 5.38
C LYS A 167 23.98 20.55 5.92
N ARG A 168 23.93 20.38 7.25
CA ARG A 168 23.85 19.05 7.89
C ARG A 168 22.55 18.31 7.53
N PHE A 169 21.44 19.03 7.42
CA PHE A 169 20.18 18.47 6.94
C PHE A 169 20.29 17.97 5.47
N ILE A 170 20.90 18.75 4.58
CA ILE A 170 21.10 18.35 3.16
C ILE A 170 22.01 17.12 3.06
N GLU A 171 23.08 17.05 3.86
CA GLU A 171 23.95 15.87 3.91
C GLU A 171 23.21 14.62 4.42
N ALA A 172 22.41 14.76 5.48
CA ALA A 172 21.58 13.68 6.00
C ALA A 172 20.50 13.25 4.98
N TRP A 173 19.88 14.20 4.28
CA TRP A 173 18.91 13.97 3.21
C TRP A 173 19.51 13.16 2.06
N LYS A 174 20.70 13.55 1.57
CA LYS A 174 21.43 12.82 0.52
C LYS A 174 21.83 11.41 0.96
N ARG A 175 22.26 11.23 2.22
CA ARG A 175 22.57 9.91 2.80
C ARG A 175 21.34 9.03 2.92
N ALA A 176 20.18 9.58 3.30
CA ALA A 176 18.92 8.84 3.39
C ALA A 176 18.38 8.39 2.02
N ARG A 177 18.89 8.94 0.92
CA ARG A 177 18.57 8.50 -0.45
C ARG A 177 19.36 7.26 -0.89
N ILE A 178 20.46 6.97 -0.20
CA ILE A 178 21.23 5.73 -0.35
C ILE A 178 20.67 4.74 0.68
N ILE A 179 19.54 4.09 0.41
CA ILE A 179 18.99 3.10 1.35
C ILE A 179 18.71 1.75 0.68
N VAL A 180 19.60 0.83 1.06
CA VAL A 180 19.33 -0.50 1.61
C VAL A 180 18.45 -1.41 0.77
N ASP A 181 19.11 -2.39 0.16
CA ASP A 181 18.57 -3.71 -0.10
C ASP A 181 18.01 -4.27 1.22
N THR A 182 16.71 -4.06 1.47
CA THR A 182 16.03 -4.68 2.61
C THR A 182 15.64 -6.08 2.15
N GLY A 183 16.65 -6.89 1.84
CA GLY A 183 16.48 -8.28 1.46
C GLY A 183 15.67 -9.00 2.53
N GLY A 184 14.56 -9.61 2.13
CA GLY A 184 13.79 -10.49 2.99
C GLY A 184 14.67 -11.67 3.43
N GLY A 185 15.24 -11.58 4.63
CA GLY A 185 16.11 -12.59 5.21
C GLY A 185 15.77 -12.78 6.69
N HIS A 186 15.36 -14.00 7.01
CA HIS A 186 14.97 -14.42 8.36
C HIS A 186 16.16 -14.33 9.34
N SER A 187 15.87 -13.93 10.58
CA SER A 187 16.65 -14.18 11.81
C SER A 187 18.19 -14.15 11.71
N GLY A 188 18.79 -13.02 12.11
CA GLY A 188 20.19 -12.94 12.50
C GLY A 188 20.32 -12.00 13.70
N THR A 189 20.86 -12.49 14.80
CA THR A 189 21.10 -11.77 16.06
C THR A 189 21.87 -10.47 15.84
N PRO A 190 21.63 -9.42 16.67
CA PRO A 190 22.38 -8.17 16.59
C PRO A 190 23.88 -8.42 16.80
N PRO A 191 24.79 -7.78 16.03
CA PRO A 191 26.22 -7.87 16.30
C PRO A 191 26.54 -7.15 17.62
N THR A 192 27.30 -7.82 18.48
CA THR A 192 27.78 -7.31 19.75
C THR A 192 28.69 -6.09 19.53
N PRO A 193 28.59 -5.03 20.37
CA PRO A 193 29.49 -3.87 20.28
C PRO A 193 30.97 -4.27 20.48
N PRO A 194 31.92 -3.61 19.80
CA PRO A 194 33.34 -3.92 19.95
C PRO A 194 33.86 -3.50 21.34
N THR A 195 34.59 -4.41 21.98
CA THR A 195 35.26 -4.19 23.27
C THR A 195 36.41 -3.19 23.12
N PRO A 196 36.58 -2.22 24.04
CA PRO A 196 37.71 -1.28 24.00
C PRO A 196 39.06 -2.00 24.18
N PRO A 197 40.14 -1.55 23.51
CA PRO A 197 41.46 -2.15 23.67
C PRO A 197 42.00 -1.92 25.09
N THR A 198 42.48 -3.00 25.69
CA THR A 198 43.25 -3.01 26.94
C THR A 198 44.59 -2.32 26.75
N THR A 199 44.81 -1.22 27.46
CA THR A 199 46.12 -0.58 27.63
C THR A 199 47.04 -1.51 28.42
N PRO A 200 48.26 -1.86 27.94
CA PRO A 200 49.24 -2.53 28.77
C PRO A 200 49.80 -1.56 29.82
N GLY A 201 49.66 -1.91 31.09
CA GLY A 201 50.33 -1.26 32.21
C GLY A 201 51.85 -1.52 32.18
N LYS A 202 52.57 -0.60 32.84
CA LYS A 202 54.03 -0.54 33.03
C LYS A 202 54.72 -1.87 33.32
#